data_AF-A0A1F6KAW3-F1
#
_entry.id   AF-A0A1F6KAW3-F1
#
_cell.length_a   1.000
_cell.length_b   1.000
_cell.length_c   1.000
_cell.angle_alpha   90.00
_cell.angle_beta   90.00
_cell.angle_gamma   90.00
#
_symmetry.space_group_name_H-M   'P 1'
#
loop_
_entity.id
_entity.type
_entity.pdbx_description
1 polymer ?
#
loop_
_entity_poly.entity_id
_entity_poly.type
_entity_poly.pdbx_seq_one_letter_code
_entity_poly.pdbx_strand_id
1 'polypeptide(L)'
;MISEAVQIPPREPVNPLAILPVSALSSAELTTAFSTNPQITEPGTQTENRPFDFLADVAPVQLVPLIQGEHPQAIALTLSHMPPEQAAQVLTSLSSEAQADVAMRIAQLEATGTNSQVIRQASDLLRKKVESTQGKYTSVGGVKQLVEILKAEDPVSREDALEFLDESSPELADEIRKNMFTFDDLANLDPTTVARVFQGVNDVETIALALRGASQKTREKIIKTLGNRSGAVIDAFAKMGPQRLSRIEDAQQEMVARARRLNQAGEIYLRQATEEEQPEVTAEDIERLRAATRPEARPQPTSPPHPTPSQGRSWWTLGRRQNIPQDAAREQEGRNDLRQRVNDLRMLGDGEATARTKVAAERISELMSKPENPITNLEDAKTIVAAEMERGDF
;
A
#
# COMPACT_ATOMS: atom_id res chain seq x y z
N MET A 1 55.90 43.03 -60.97
CA MET A 1 55.53 41.64 -60.65
C MET A 1 54.14 41.67 -60.05
N ILE A 2 53.17 41.07 -60.76
CA ILE A 2 51.94 40.38 -60.32
C ILE A 2 51.00 41.14 -59.36
N SER A 3 49.69 41.28 -59.53
CA SER A 3 48.68 41.15 -60.61
C SER A 3 47.39 41.70 -59.97
N GLU A 4 46.69 42.64 -60.60
CA GLU A 4 45.39 42.38 -61.25
C GLU A 4 44.22 42.19 -60.26
N ALA A 5 43.41 43.25 -60.08
CA ALA A 5 42.08 43.17 -59.49
C ALA A 5 41.09 43.77 -60.49
N VAL A 6 40.44 42.88 -61.24
CA VAL A 6 39.41 43.19 -62.24
C VAL A 6 38.01 43.02 -61.62
N GLN A 7 37.21 44.05 -61.85
CA GLN A 7 35.75 44.21 -61.76
C GLN A 7 34.89 42.94 -61.58
N ILE A 8 33.96 43.01 -60.62
CA ILE A 8 32.85 42.07 -60.38
C ILE A 8 31.68 42.34 -61.35
N PRO A 9 31.09 41.32 -62.01
CA PRO A 9 29.71 41.36 -62.52
C PRO A 9 28.72 40.52 -61.65
N PRO A 10 27.40 40.73 -61.79
CA PRO A 10 26.39 40.38 -60.77
C PRO A 10 26.03 38.88 -60.72
N ARG A 11 25.55 38.43 -59.56
CA ARG A 11 25.09 37.05 -59.31
C ARG A 11 23.68 36.81 -59.89
N GLU A 12 23.56 35.78 -60.73
CA GLU A 12 22.27 35.14 -61.07
C GLU A 12 21.86 34.10 -59.99
N PRO A 13 20.56 33.80 -59.83
CA PRO A 13 20.07 32.89 -58.79
C PRO A 13 20.32 31.41 -59.15
N VAL A 14 20.89 30.66 -58.21
CA VAL A 14 21.12 29.21 -58.34
C VAL A 14 19.88 28.44 -57.90
N ASN A 15 19.33 27.64 -58.82
CA ASN A 15 18.29 26.64 -58.59
C ASN A 15 18.96 25.28 -58.27
N PRO A 16 18.64 24.60 -57.15
CA PRO A 16 19.07 23.22 -56.95
C PRO A 16 17.87 22.25 -56.88
N LEU A 17 17.41 21.78 -58.04
CA LEU A 17 16.90 20.42 -58.19
C LEU A 17 17.97 19.60 -58.93
N ALA A 18 18.74 18.80 -58.20
CA ALA A 18 19.41 17.57 -58.69
C ALA A 18 19.98 16.76 -57.49
N ILE A 19 19.23 15.78 -56.98
CA ILE A 19 19.47 14.32 -57.09
C ILE A 19 20.51 13.72 -56.11
N LEU A 20 20.05 12.80 -55.26
CA LEU A 20 20.75 11.56 -54.89
C LEU A 20 19.77 10.36 -54.97
N PRO A 21 20.25 9.13 -55.22
CA PRO A 21 19.55 8.13 -56.04
C PRO A 21 18.74 7.07 -55.28
N VAL A 22 17.70 6.55 -55.96
CA VAL A 22 16.91 5.36 -55.59
C VAL A 22 17.38 4.19 -56.45
N SER A 23 18.05 3.19 -55.86
CA SER A 23 18.22 1.85 -56.43
C SER A 23 18.83 0.89 -55.40
N ALA A 24 17.99 0.13 -54.71
CA ALA A 24 18.21 -1.29 -54.37
C ALA A 24 17.11 -1.74 -53.39
N LEU A 25 16.00 -2.23 -53.93
CA LEU A 25 15.36 -3.50 -53.52
C LEU A 25 14.34 -3.88 -54.61
N SER A 26 14.85 -4.75 -55.50
CA SER A 26 14.27 -5.79 -56.37
C SER A 26 12.77 -5.78 -56.74
N SER A 27 12.57 -5.88 -58.06
CA SER A 27 11.32 -6.03 -58.81
C SER A 27 10.77 -7.46 -58.80
N ALA A 28 9.95 -7.82 -57.80
CA ALA A 28 9.24 -9.11 -57.83
C ALA A 28 7.77 -9.10 -57.32
N GLU A 29 7.19 -7.99 -56.88
CA GLU A 29 5.83 -8.01 -56.29
C GLU A 29 4.80 -7.06 -56.95
N LEU A 30 5.06 -6.58 -58.17
CA LEU A 30 4.14 -5.65 -58.87
C LEU A 30 3.30 -6.27 -60.01
N THR A 31 3.23 -7.61 -60.11
CA THR A 31 2.51 -8.27 -61.24
C THR A 31 1.36 -9.20 -60.81
N THR A 32 0.69 -8.92 -59.68
CA THR A 32 -0.56 -9.63 -59.37
C THR A 32 -1.55 -8.77 -58.58
N ALA A 33 -2.05 -7.67 -59.17
CA ALA A 33 -3.26 -7.02 -58.63
C ALA A 33 -3.97 -6.14 -59.67
N PHE A 34 -4.31 -6.71 -60.83
CA PHE A 34 -5.36 -6.13 -61.68
C PHE A 34 -6.17 -7.26 -62.31
N SER A 35 -7.24 -7.69 -61.63
CA SER A 35 -8.46 -8.17 -62.29
C SER A 35 -9.62 -8.31 -61.29
N THR A 36 -10.79 -7.89 -61.75
CA THR A 36 -12.16 -8.20 -61.26
C THR A 36 -12.81 -7.26 -60.24
N ASN A 37 -13.55 -6.29 -60.81
CA ASN A 37 -14.94 -5.86 -60.54
C ASN A 37 -15.42 -5.48 -59.11
N PRO A 38 -16.24 -4.42 -58.97
CA PRO A 38 -16.52 -3.75 -57.72
C PRO A 38 -17.68 -4.39 -56.97
N GLN A 39 -17.55 -4.51 -55.64
CA GLN A 39 -18.72 -4.52 -54.77
C GLN A 39 -18.80 -3.18 -54.06
N ILE A 40 -19.85 -2.44 -54.41
CA ILE A 40 -20.37 -1.30 -53.69
C ILE A 40 -20.59 -1.76 -52.25
N THR A 41 -19.75 -1.27 -51.35
CA THR A 41 -20.02 -1.29 -49.91
C THR A 41 -20.14 0.16 -49.49
N GLU A 42 -21.17 0.43 -48.69
CA GLU A 42 -21.75 1.73 -48.38
C GLU A 42 -20.75 2.83 -47.98
N PRO A 43 -21.09 4.13 -48.13
CA PRO A 43 -20.27 5.22 -47.65
C PRO A 43 -20.32 5.27 -46.11
N GLY A 44 -19.53 4.41 -45.48
CA GLY A 44 -19.09 4.62 -44.10
C GLY A 44 -18.28 5.90 -44.07
N THR A 45 -18.78 6.90 -43.34
CA THR A 45 -18.18 8.20 -43.08
C THR A 45 -16.67 8.08 -42.85
N GLN A 46 -15.88 8.35 -43.89
CA GLN A 46 -14.49 8.71 -43.69
C GLN A 46 -14.52 10.09 -43.04
N THR A 47 -14.34 10.13 -41.73
CA THR A 47 -13.88 11.35 -41.06
C THR A 47 -12.61 11.77 -41.81
N GLU A 48 -12.71 12.84 -42.60
CA GLU A 48 -11.54 13.54 -43.11
C GLU A 48 -10.66 13.89 -41.91
N ASN A 49 -9.68 13.04 -41.62
CA ASN A 49 -8.74 13.25 -40.51
C ASN A 49 -7.96 14.52 -40.86
N ARG A 50 -8.26 15.63 -40.18
CA ARG A 50 -7.54 16.87 -40.46
C ARG A 50 -6.13 16.70 -39.89
N PRO A 51 -5.11 17.27 -40.56
CA PRO A 51 -3.75 17.24 -40.03
C PRO A 51 -3.74 17.73 -38.59
N PHE A 52 -2.99 17.04 -37.72
CA PHE A 52 -2.82 17.37 -36.30
C PHE A 52 -4.04 17.17 -35.36
N ASP A 53 -5.19 16.68 -35.84
CA ASP A 53 -6.38 16.45 -34.97
C ASP A 53 -6.08 15.57 -33.73
N PHE A 54 -5.16 14.63 -33.87
CA PHE A 54 -4.75 13.72 -32.79
C PHE A 54 -4.06 14.40 -31.61
N LEU A 55 -3.55 15.63 -31.79
CA LEU A 55 -2.86 16.35 -30.72
C LEU A 55 -3.81 16.80 -29.62
N ALA A 56 -5.11 16.97 -29.93
CA ALA A 56 -6.10 17.37 -28.94
C ALA A 56 -6.18 16.36 -27.77
N ASP A 57 -5.95 15.08 -28.05
CA ASP A 57 -6.02 13.98 -27.09
C ASP A 57 -4.69 13.72 -26.36
N VAL A 58 -3.60 14.42 -26.72
CA VAL A 58 -2.28 14.22 -26.13
C VAL A 58 -2.00 15.27 -25.05
N ALA A 59 -1.60 14.82 -23.86
CA ALA A 59 -1.26 15.72 -22.76
C ALA A 59 -0.05 16.61 -23.13
N PRO A 60 -0.08 17.93 -22.85
CA PRO A 60 1.00 18.86 -23.19
C PRO A 60 2.38 18.42 -22.67
N VAL A 61 2.44 17.86 -21.46
CA VAL A 61 3.68 17.30 -20.86
C VAL A 61 4.34 16.23 -21.73
N GLN A 62 3.55 15.44 -22.46
CA GLN A 62 4.07 14.42 -23.38
C GLN A 62 4.53 15.01 -24.72
N LEU A 63 4.01 16.18 -25.10
CA LEU A 63 4.36 16.88 -26.35
C LEU A 63 5.66 17.67 -26.23
N VAL A 64 5.93 18.27 -25.07
CA VAL A 64 7.15 19.07 -24.83
C VAL A 64 8.44 18.36 -25.27
N PRO A 65 8.76 17.13 -24.82
CA PRO A 65 10.00 16.46 -25.20
C PRO A 65 10.05 16.07 -26.69
N LEU A 66 8.90 15.95 -27.36
CA LEU A 66 8.82 15.65 -28.79
C LEU A 66 9.11 16.88 -29.66
N ILE A 67 8.85 18.07 -29.12
CA ILE A 67 8.86 19.34 -29.86
C ILE A 67 10.14 20.15 -29.57
N GLN A 68 10.73 20.05 -28.38
CA GLN A 68 11.91 20.83 -27.97
C GLN A 68 13.16 20.65 -28.86
N GLY A 69 13.28 19.54 -29.61
CA GLY A 69 14.39 19.29 -30.53
C GLY A 69 14.09 19.57 -32.01
N GLU A 70 12.89 20.08 -32.32
CA GLU A 70 12.46 20.32 -33.69
C GLU A 70 12.84 21.73 -34.19
N HIS A 71 12.87 21.88 -35.51
CA HIS A 71 13.12 23.20 -36.11
C HIS A 71 12.00 24.19 -35.75
N PRO A 72 12.29 25.47 -35.42
CA PRO A 72 11.27 26.44 -34.99
C PRO A 72 10.06 26.59 -35.92
N GLN A 73 10.25 26.39 -37.23
CA GLN A 73 9.16 26.37 -38.21
C GLN A 73 8.19 25.19 -38.04
N ALA A 74 8.70 24.00 -37.69
CA ALA A 74 7.87 22.81 -37.45
C ALA A 74 7.10 22.94 -36.13
N ILE A 75 7.74 23.52 -35.11
CA ILE A 75 7.09 23.88 -33.84
C ILE A 75 5.94 24.86 -34.10
N ALA A 76 6.20 25.94 -34.84
CA ALA A 76 5.19 26.95 -35.18
C ALA A 76 3.99 26.35 -35.93
N LEU A 77 4.23 25.48 -36.90
CA LEU A 77 3.18 24.77 -37.63
C LEU A 77 2.38 23.81 -36.74
N THR A 78 3.04 23.14 -35.81
CA THR A 78 2.36 22.22 -34.88
C THR A 78 1.45 23.00 -33.94
N LEU A 79 1.97 24.07 -33.32
CA LEU A 79 1.22 24.90 -32.39
C LEU A 79 0.06 25.64 -33.04
N SER A 80 0.15 26.02 -34.32
CA SER A 80 -0.94 26.69 -35.04
C SER A 80 -2.14 25.78 -35.30
N HIS A 81 -1.97 24.46 -35.20
CA HIS A 81 -3.03 23.46 -35.35
C HIS A 81 -3.50 22.84 -34.02
N MET A 82 -3.00 23.32 -32.88
CA MET A 82 -3.40 22.86 -31.55
C MET A 82 -4.48 23.77 -30.92
N PRO A 83 -5.26 23.26 -29.94
CA PRO A 83 -6.10 24.10 -29.09
C PRO A 83 -5.27 25.22 -28.41
N PRO A 84 -5.74 26.47 -28.35
CA PRO A 84 -4.95 27.60 -27.85
C PRO A 84 -4.38 27.40 -26.45
N GLU A 85 -5.13 26.77 -25.54
CA GLU A 85 -4.70 26.49 -24.18
C GLU A 85 -3.53 25.50 -24.11
N GLN A 86 -3.59 24.42 -24.90
CA GLN A 86 -2.51 23.44 -24.98
C GLN A 86 -1.29 24.04 -25.68
N ALA A 87 -1.50 24.80 -26.76
CA ALA A 87 -0.43 25.48 -27.48
C ALA A 87 0.32 26.47 -26.58
N ALA A 88 -0.39 27.22 -25.73
CA ALA A 88 0.20 28.13 -24.77
C ALA A 88 1.10 27.40 -23.76
N GLN A 89 0.63 26.27 -23.20
CA GLN A 89 1.41 25.47 -22.26
C GLN A 89 2.72 24.96 -22.89
N VAL A 90 2.66 24.43 -24.11
CA VAL A 90 3.84 23.98 -24.84
C VAL A 90 4.78 25.15 -25.16
N LEU A 91 4.24 26.28 -25.63
CA LEU A 91 5.04 27.47 -25.95
C LEU A 91 5.80 28.02 -24.73
N THR A 92 5.18 28.02 -23.54
CA THR A 92 5.82 28.46 -22.29
C THR A 92 6.87 27.49 -21.74
N SER A 93 6.91 26.25 -22.26
CA SER A 93 7.91 25.25 -21.86
C SER A 93 9.22 25.32 -22.67
N LEU A 94 9.25 26.18 -23.70
CA LEU A 94 10.44 26.43 -24.51
C LEU A 94 11.34 27.48 -23.85
N SER A 95 12.60 27.56 -24.28
CA SER A 95 13.48 28.66 -23.87
C SER A 95 12.92 30.01 -24.36
N SER A 96 13.23 31.10 -23.64
CA SER A 96 12.71 32.44 -24.00
C SER A 96 13.08 32.87 -25.43
N GLU A 97 14.25 32.45 -25.92
CA GLU A 97 14.70 32.70 -27.30
C GLU A 97 13.86 31.93 -28.33
N ALA A 98 13.66 30.62 -28.10
CA ALA A 98 12.84 29.78 -28.97
C ALA A 98 11.37 30.22 -28.94
N GLN A 99 10.86 30.63 -27.78
CA GLN A 99 9.51 31.16 -27.62
C GLN A 99 9.27 32.38 -28.52
N ALA A 100 10.22 33.33 -28.53
CA ALA A 100 10.11 34.53 -29.36
C ALA A 100 10.17 34.22 -30.86
N ASP A 101 11.09 33.35 -31.30
CA ASP A 101 11.21 32.95 -32.72
C ASP A 101 9.97 32.18 -33.19
N VAL A 102 9.51 31.21 -32.40
CA VAL A 102 8.30 30.43 -32.70
C VAL A 102 7.07 31.33 -32.75
N ALA A 103 6.89 32.25 -31.81
CA ALA A 103 5.75 33.18 -31.81
C ALA A 103 5.76 34.09 -33.06
N MET A 104 6.93 34.58 -33.47
CA MET A 104 7.08 35.37 -34.70
C MET A 104 6.68 34.57 -35.94
N ARG A 105 7.08 33.29 -36.02
CA ARG A 105 6.73 32.40 -37.13
C ARG A 105 5.25 32.03 -37.17
N ILE A 106 4.61 31.86 -36.01
CA ILE A 106 3.15 31.68 -35.91
C ILE A 106 2.44 32.92 -36.45
N ALA A 107 2.91 34.12 -36.11
CA ALA A 107 2.33 35.36 -36.61
C ALA A 107 2.54 35.57 -38.12
N GLN A 108 3.63 35.03 -38.69
CA GLN A 108 3.98 35.12 -40.11
C GLN A 108 3.51 33.91 -40.94
N LEU A 109 2.90 32.89 -40.31
CA LEU A 109 2.31 31.75 -41.00
C LEU A 109 1.08 32.25 -41.79
N GLU A 110 1.30 32.69 -43.03
CA GLU A 110 0.23 33.09 -43.93
C GLU A 110 -0.71 31.89 -44.14
N ALA A 111 -2.01 32.10 -43.91
CA ALA A 111 -3.07 31.10 -44.09
C ALA A 111 -3.26 30.64 -45.55
N THR A 112 -2.39 31.04 -46.47
CA THR A 112 -2.51 30.86 -47.92
C THR A 112 -1.15 30.52 -48.51
N GLY A 113 -0.78 29.23 -48.53
CA GLY A 113 0.31 28.77 -49.39
C GLY A 113 1.16 27.61 -48.88
N THR A 114 0.98 27.13 -47.65
CA THR A 114 1.67 25.91 -47.23
C THR A 114 1.04 24.73 -47.98
N ASN A 115 1.82 24.09 -48.86
CA ASN A 115 1.39 22.93 -49.62
C ASN A 115 0.73 21.92 -48.67
N SER A 116 -0.57 21.65 -48.87
CA SER A 116 -1.35 20.74 -48.03
C SER A 116 -0.68 19.36 -47.85
N GLN A 117 0.13 18.94 -48.84
CA GLN A 117 0.93 17.72 -48.76
C GLN A 117 2.04 17.81 -47.69
N VAL A 118 2.70 18.97 -47.53
CA VAL A 118 3.76 19.17 -46.53
C VAL A 118 3.18 19.17 -45.12
N ILE A 119 2.03 19.81 -44.92
CA ILE A 119 1.31 19.78 -43.63
C ILE A 119 0.92 18.34 -43.26
N ARG A 120 0.37 17.58 -44.23
CA ARG A 120 0.02 16.17 -44.03
C ARG A 120 1.24 15.32 -43.68
N GLN A 121 2.34 15.46 -44.42
CA GLN A 121 3.59 14.74 -44.14
C GLN A 121 4.16 15.08 -42.76
N ALA A 122 4.16 16.36 -42.37
CA ALA A 122 4.60 16.78 -41.03
C ALA A 122 3.71 16.18 -39.93
N SER A 123 2.38 16.22 -40.12
CA SER A 123 1.41 15.59 -39.23
C SER A 123 1.63 14.08 -39.10
N ASP A 124 1.87 13.37 -40.21
CA ASP A 124 2.08 11.91 -40.21
C ASP A 124 3.40 11.53 -39.52
N LEU A 125 4.46 12.31 -39.71
CA LEU A 125 5.73 12.10 -39.03
C LEU A 125 5.60 12.34 -37.52
N LEU A 126 4.90 13.41 -37.12
CA LEU A 126 4.66 13.70 -35.71
C LEU A 126 3.77 12.63 -35.08
N ARG A 127 2.73 12.17 -35.79
CA ARG A 127 1.88 11.05 -35.36
C ARG A 127 2.70 9.80 -35.08
N LYS A 128 3.57 9.39 -36.01
CA LYS A 128 4.47 8.23 -35.81
C LYS A 128 5.41 8.44 -34.63
N LYS A 129 5.92 9.66 -34.41
CA LYS A 129 6.74 9.99 -33.23
C LYS A 129 5.95 9.89 -31.94
N VAL A 130 4.72 10.40 -31.92
CA VAL A 130 3.81 10.29 -30.77
C VAL A 130 3.47 8.82 -30.50
N GLU A 131 3.10 8.03 -31.50
CA GLU A 131 2.77 6.61 -31.35
C GLU A 131 3.98 5.78 -30.89
N SER A 132 5.17 6.00 -31.46
CA SER A 132 6.40 5.31 -31.04
C SER A 132 6.87 5.72 -29.65
N THR A 133 6.55 6.95 -29.23
CA THR A 133 6.86 7.47 -27.90
C THR A 133 5.80 7.06 -26.88
N GLN A 134 4.53 7.01 -27.24
CA GLN A 134 3.46 6.43 -26.44
C GLN A 134 3.70 4.92 -26.25
N GLY A 135 4.20 4.20 -27.26
CA GLY A 135 4.65 2.81 -27.10
C GLY A 135 5.84 2.65 -26.15
N LYS A 136 6.63 3.72 -25.91
CA LYS A 136 7.68 3.77 -24.87
C LYS A 136 7.16 4.24 -23.51
N TYR A 137 6.11 5.06 -23.47
CA TYR A 137 5.46 5.51 -22.24
C TYR A 137 4.36 4.57 -21.74
N THR A 138 3.94 3.56 -22.52
CA THR A 138 3.21 2.41 -22.01
C THR A 138 4.16 1.45 -21.30
N SER A 139 4.52 1.81 -20.07
CA SER A 139 4.87 0.87 -18.98
C SER A 139 5.98 -0.17 -19.27
N VAL A 140 7.17 0.26 -19.69
CA VAL A 140 8.41 -0.49 -19.45
C VAL A 140 9.23 0.31 -18.44
N GLY A 141 9.29 -0.16 -17.19
CA GLY A 141 10.05 0.48 -16.11
C GLY A 141 9.25 1.51 -15.30
N GLY A 142 8.59 1.03 -14.24
CA GLY A 142 8.01 1.87 -13.19
C GLY A 142 8.27 1.27 -11.81
N VAL A 143 7.61 1.80 -10.77
CA VAL A 143 7.66 1.31 -9.37
C VAL A 143 7.58 -0.22 -9.31
N LYS A 144 6.72 -0.85 -10.12
CA LYS A 144 6.59 -2.32 -10.18
C LYS A 144 7.88 -3.04 -10.59
N GLN A 145 8.62 -2.52 -11.56
CA GLN A 145 9.86 -3.16 -12.01
C GLN A 145 10.98 -2.96 -10.99
N LEU A 146 11.06 -1.77 -10.38
CA LEU A 146 11.98 -1.51 -9.29
C LEU A 146 11.69 -2.42 -8.08
N VAL A 147 10.41 -2.62 -7.74
CA VAL A 147 9.98 -3.55 -6.69
C VAL A 147 10.44 -4.98 -6.97
N GLU A 148 10.30 -5.47 -8.20
CA GLU A 148 10.76 -6.82 -8.56
C GLU A 148 12.30 -6.94 -8.53
N ILE A 149 13.02 -5.88 -8.91
CA ILE A 149 14.49 -5.82 -8.77
C ILE A 149 14.87 -5.86 -7.28
N LEU A 150 14.31 -4.99 -6.46
CA LEU A 150 14.59 -4.90 -5.02
C LEU A 150 14.23 -6.20 -4.29
N LYS A 151 13.15 -6.89 -4.68
CA LYS A 151 12.79 -8.22 -4.13
C LYS A 151 13.82 -9.31 -4.45
N ALA A 152 14.48 -9.22 -5.61
CA ALA A 152 15.51 -10.18 -6.03
C ALA A 152 16.88 -9.88 -5.41
N GLU A 153 17.08 -8.65 -4.93
CA GLU A 153 18.31 -8.18 -4.29
C GLU A 153 18.42 -8.67 -2.84
N ASP A 154 19.65 -8.67 -2.30
CA ASP A 154 19.87 -9.10 -0.92
C ASP A 154 19.25 -8.11 0.09
N PRO A 155 18.91 -8.56 1.31
CA PRO A 155 18.21 -7.71 2.28
C PRO A 155 18.99 -6.45 2.70
N VAL A 156 20.33 -6.47 2.67
CA VAL A 156 21.16 -5.34 3.11
C VAL A 156 21.16 -4.26 2.03
N SER A 157 21.52 -4.62 0.80
CA SER A 157 21.54 -3.69 -0.34
C SER A 157 20.15 -3.09 -0.62
N ARG A 158 19.08 -3.88 -0.38
CA ARG A 158 17.70 -3.41 -0.47
C ARG A 158 17.37 -2.32 0.55
N GLU A 159 17.80 -2.48 1.80
CA GLU A 159 17.52 -1.50 2.85
C GLU A 159 18.28 -0.20 2.57
N ASP A 160 19.56 -0.29 2.21
CA ASP A 160 20.37 0.86 1.81
C ASP A 160 19.72 1.64 0.64
N ALA A 161 19.17 0.92 -0.35
CA ALA A 161 18.46 1.52 -1.47
C ALA A 161 17.14 2.20 -1.04
N LEU A 162 16.40 1.60 -0.10
CA LEU A 162 15.17 2.19 0.44
C LEU A 162 15.44 3.41 1.32
N GLU A 163 16.54 3.42 2.08
CA GLU A 163 16.98 4.56 2.90
C GLU A 163 17.37 5.75 2.00
N PHE A 164 18.13 5.50 0.94
CA PHE A 164 18.43 6.54 -0.06
C PHE A 164 17.16 7.09 -0.74
N LEU A 165 16.18 6.22 -1.01
CA LEU A 165 14.89 6.63 -1.55
C LEU A 165 14.07 7.46 -0.55
N ASP A 166 14.16 7.18 0.75
CA ASP A 166 13.51 7.98 1.79
C ASP A 166 14.08 9.40 1.87
N GLU A 167 15.41 9.55 1.79
CA GLU A 167 16.07 10.85 1.84
C GLU A 167 15.71 11.73 0.63
N SER A 168 15.60 11.09 -0.55
CA SER A 168 15.37 11.79 -1.81
C SER A 168 13.89 12.00 -2.13
N SER A 169 13.03 11.03 -1.85
CA SER A 169 11.61 11.05 -2.12
C SER A 169 10.82 10.09 -1.18
N PRO A 170 10.39 10.58 0.00
CA PRO A 170 9.64 9.77 0.97
C PRO A 170 8.37 9.15 0.37
N GLU A 171 7.68 9.89 -0.50
CA GLU A 171 6.44 9.44 -1.15
C GLU A 171 6.66 8.24 -2.06
N LEU A 172 7.79 8.22 -2.79
CA LEU A 172 8.17 7.13 -3.69
C LEU A 172 8.63 5.90 -2.91
N ALA A 173 9.42 6.09 -1.86
CA ALA A 173 9.86 5.02 -0.98
C ALA A 173 8.66 4.32 -0.32
N ASP A 174 7.69 5.09 0.16
CA ASP A 174 6.41 4.57 0.66
C ASP A 174 5.65 3.76 -0.38
N GLU A 175 5.59 4.24 -1.63
CA GLU A 175 4.94 3.52 -2.72
C GLU A 175 5.65 2.19 -3.03
N ILE A 176 6.98 2.19 -3.04
CA ILE A 176 7.79 0.99 -3.26
C ILE A 176 7.56 -0.02 -2.14
N ARG A 177 7.65 0.39 -0.86
CA ARG A 177 7.39 -0.50 0.31
C ARG A 177 6.01 -1.12 0.25
N LYS A 178 4.98 -0.33 -0.07
CA LYS A 178 3.59 -0.82 -0.24
C LYS A 178 3.49 -1.90 -1.32
N ASN A 179 4.27 -1.76 -2.40
CA ASN A 179 4.30 -2.72 -3.48
C ASN A 179 5.16 -3.96 -3.19
N MET A 180 6.16 -3.84 -2.31
CA MET A 180 6.99 -4.95 -1.82
C MET A 180 6.26 -5.85 -0.83
N PHE A 181 5.25 -5.34 -0.10
CA PHE A 181 4.49 -6.11 0.88
C PHE A 181 3.97 -7.45 0.33
N THR A 182 4.42 -8.54 0.95
CA THR A 182 4.13 -9.94 0.62
C THR A 182 3.15 -10.56 1.62
N PHE A 183 2.69 -11.79 1.35
CA PHE A 183 1.83 -12.50 2.29
C PHE A 183 2.56 -12.85 3.60
N ASP A 184 3.85 -13.17 3.54
CA ASP A 184 4.64 -13.51 4.73
C ASP A 184 4.87 -12.29 5.63
N ASP A 185 4.86 -11.07 5.08
CA ASP A 185 4.95 -9.83 5.86
C ASP A 185 3.75 -9.60 6.78
N LEU A 186 2.62 -10.28 6.55
CA LEU A 186 1.49 -10.29 7.50
C LEU A 186 1.92 -10.79 8.89
N ALA A 187 2.95 -11.64 8.95
CA ALA A 187 3.47 -12.14 10.21
C ALA A 187 4.17 -11.05 11.05
N ASN A 188 4.52 -9.90 10.48
CA ASN A 188 5.16 -8.80 11.17
C ASN A 188 4.16 -7.74 11.67
N LEU A 189 2.91 -7.81 11.23
CA LEU A 189 1.85 -6.89 11.66
C LEU A 189 1.28 -7.27 13.04
N ASP A 190 0.61 -6.32 13.69
CA ASP A 190 -0.08 -6.57 14.95
C ASP A 190 -1.27 -7.54 14.76
N PRO A 191 -1.63 -8.33 15.78
CA PRO A 191 -2.72 -9.31 15.67
C PRO A 191 -4.07 -8.69 15.30
N THR A 192 -4.32 -7.43 15.66
CA THR A 192 -5.59 -6.75 15.36
C THR A 192 -5.68 -6.43 13.86
N THR A 193 -4.60 -5.91 13.29
CA THR A 193 -4.47 -5.64 11.85
C THR A 193 -4.59 -6.94 11.05
N VAL A 194 -3.88 -8.00 11.46
CA VAL A 194 -3.99 -9.31 10.81
C VAL A 194 -5.43 -9.81 10.89
N ALA A 195 -6.07 -9.79 12.05
CA ALA A 195 -7.46 -10.19 12.20
C ALA A 195 -8.39 -9.41 11.25
N ARG A 196 -8.17 -8.09 11.10
CA ARG A 196 -8.94 -7.23 10.21
C ARG A 196 -8.79 -7.60 8.73
N VAL A 197 -7.57 -7.97 8.30
CA VAL A 197 -7.31 -8.44 6.93
C VAL A 197 -8.15 -9.69 6.61
N PHE A 198 -8.22 -10.65 7.53
CA PHE A 198 -8.99 -11.89 7.35
C PHE A 198 -10.50 -11.74 7.66
N GLN A 199 -10.89 -10.66 8.34
CA GLN A 199 -12.29 -10.34 8.62
C GLN A 199 -13.01 -10.01 7.31
N GLY A 200 -14.14 -10.68 7.04
CA GLY A 200 -14.93 -10.49 5.82
C GLY A 200 -14.54 -11.38 4.63
N VAL A 201 -13.50 -12.22 4.77
CA VAL A 201 -13.25 -13.34 3.84
C VAL A 201 -14.17 -14.48 4.24
N ASN A 202 -15.24 -14.73 3.49
CA ASN A 202 -16.23 -15.76 3.83
C ASN A 202 -15.75 -17.17 3.45
N ASP A 203 -14.91 -17.28 2.42
CA ASP A 203 -14.40 -18.56 1.98
C ASP A 203 -13.24 -19.02 2.86
N VAL A 204 -13.50 -20.08 3.64
CA VAL A 204 -12.51 -20.73 4.51
C VAL A 204 -11.46 -21.47 3.66
N GLU A 205 -11.82 -21.91 2.46
CA GLU A 205 -10.94 -22.60 1.53
C GLU A 205 -9.83 -21.66 1.02
N THR A 206 -10.16 -20.41 0.66
CA THR A 206 -9.18 -19.39 0.27
C THR A 206 -8.16 -19.11 1.37
N ILE A 207 -8.61 -19.00 2.63
CA ILE A 207 -7.73 -18.77 3.77
C ILE A 207 -6.78 -19.96 3.95
N ALA A 208 -7.30 -21.19 3.92
CA ALA A 208 -6.48 -22.38 4.07
C ALA A 208 -5.52 -22.60 2.89
N LEU A 209 -5.92 -22.23 1.66
CA LEU A 209 -5.05 -22.22 0.48
C LEU A 209 -3.88 -21.24 0.63
N ALA A 210 -4.16 -19.99 1.04
CA ALA A 210 -3.13 -18.97 1.23
C ALA A 210 -2.10 -19.37 2.31
N LEU A 211 -2.57 -19.99 3.40
CA LEU A 211 -1.74 -20.49 4.49
C LEU A 211 -0.84 -21.68 4.11
N ARG A 212 -1.15 -22.38 3.01
CA ARG A 212 -0.36 -23.53 2.54
C ARG A 212 1.00 -23.12 2.00
N GLY A 213 1.06 -22.01 1.26
CA GLY A 213 2.30 -21.45 0.75
C GLY A 213 3.07 -20.58 1.74
N ALA A 214 2.52 -20.35 2.94
CA ALA A 214 3.13 -19.48 3.94
C ALA A 214 4.17 -20.21 4.79
N SER A 215 5.12 -19.45 5.35
CA SER A 215 6.09 -19.98 6.31
C SER A 215 5.38 -20.55 7.56
N GLN A 216 6.03 -21.48 8.27
CA GLN A 216 5.46 -22.06 9.49
C GLN A 216 5.14 -20.99 10.54
N LYS A 217 6.06 -20.01 10.72
CA LYS A 217 5.89 -18.86 11.62
C LYS A 217 4.65 -18.04 11.24
N THR A 218 4.50 -17.70 9.96
CA THR A 218 3.36 -16.96 9.42
C THR A 218 2.06 -17.71 9.66
N ARG A 219 2.05 -19.00 9.34
CA ARG A 219 0.87 -19.86 9.48
C ARG A 219 0.38 -19.94 10.92
N GLU A 220 1.27 -20.23 11.87
CA GLU A 220 0.93 -20.34 13.28
C GLU A 220 0.39 -19.01 13.83
N LYS A 221 1.04 -17.90 13.51
CA LYS A 221 0.60 -16.57 13.95
C LYS A 221 -0.79 -16.23 13.41
N ILE A 222 -1.04 -16.46 12.12
CA ILE A 222 -2.35 -16.18 11.51
C ILE A 222 -3.43 -17.09 12.10
N ILE A 223 -3.17 -18.40 12.21
CA ILE A 223 -4.12 -19.35 12.81
C ILE A 223 -4.45 -18.95 14.25
N LYS A 224 -3.46 -18.56 15.06
CA LYS A 224 -3.71 -18.08 16.42
C LYS A 224 -4.58 -16.81 16.43
N THR A 225 -4.39 -15.93 15.47
CA THR A 225 -5.11 -14.66 15.35
C THR A 225 -6.58 -14.84 14.94
N LEU A 226 -6.91 -15.89 14.18
CA LEU A 226 -8.27 -16.16 13.69
C LEU A 226 -9.25 -16.65 14.77
N GLY A 227 -8.76 -17.03 15.96
CA GLY A 227 -9.56 -17.46 17.10
C GLY A 227 -10.64 -18.50 16.76
N ASN A 228 -11.91 -18.08 16.80
CA ASN A 228 -13.07 -18.97 16.58
C ASN A 228 -13.13 -19.60 15.19
N ARG A 229 -12.47 -19.00 14.18
CA ARG A 229 -12.44 -19.53 12.81
C ARG A 229 -11.28 -20.51 12.58
N SER A 230 -10.32 -20.57 13.49
CA SER A 230 -9.10 -21.35 13.34
C SER A 230 -9.37 -22.84 13.16
N GLY A 231 -10.32 -23.41 13.91
CA GLY A 231 -10.71 -24.81 13.76
C GLY A 231 -11.20 -25.14 12.35
N ALA A 232 -12.10 -24.32 11.80
CA ALA A 232 -12.61 -24.52 10.43
C ALA A 232 -11.51 -24.39 9.36
N VAL A 233 -10.57 -23.45 9.54
CA VAL A 233 -9.43 -23.28 8.64
C VAL A 233 -8.46 -24.47 8.71
N ILE A 234 -8.17 -24.97 9.92
CA ILE A 234 -7.34 -26.16 10.13
C ILE A 234 -8.00 -27.40 9.50
N ASP A 235 -9.31 -27.56 9.69
CA ASP A 235 -10.07 -28.66 9.10
C ASP A 235 -10.07 -28.61 7.57
N ALA A 236 -10.28 -27.42 7.00
CA ALA A 236 -10.20 -27.21 5.55
C ALA A 236 -8.80 -27.53 5.03
N PHE A 237 -7.76 -27.05 5.71
CA PHE A 237 -6.37 -27.32 5.39
C PHE A 237 -6.05 -28.83 5.41
N ALA A 238 -6.52 -29.56 6.42
CA ALA A 238 -6.31 -31.00 6.55
C ALA A 238 -7.04 -31.81 5.46
N LYS A 239 -8.20 -31.33 5.00
CA LYS A 239 -8.99 -31.96 3.93
C LYS A 239 -8.46 -31.63 2.52
N MET A 240 -7.60 -30.63 2.38
CA MET A 240 -7.02 -30.27 1.09
C MET A 240 -5.96 -31.28 0.65
N GLY A 241 -6.27 -32.00 -0.42
CA GLY A 241 -5.28 -32.73 -1.20
C GLY A 241 -4.24 -31.81 -1.87
N PRO A 242 -3.34 -32.36 -2.70
CA PRO A 242 -2.34 -31.57 -3.43
C PRO A 242 -2.99 -30.44 -4.23
N GLN A 243 -2.43 -29.23 -4.12
CA GLN A 243 -2.93 -28.04 -4.81
C GLN A 243 -1.89 -27.54 -5.82
N ARG A 244 -2.35 -26.91 -6.89
CA ARG A 244 -1.47 -26.26 -7.87
C ARG A 244 -0.87 -25.01 -7.25
N LEU A 245 0.43 -24.77 -7.50
CA LEU A 245 1.15 -23.59 -7.01
C LEU A 245 0.42 -22.29 -7.38
N SER A 246 -0.07 -22.18 -8.61
CA SER A 246 -0.81 -21.01 -9.07
C SER A 246 -2.02 -20.67 -8.19
N ARG A 247 -2.78 -21.67 -7.72
CA ARG A 247 -3.94 -21.43 -6.85
C ARG A 247 -3.54 -20.92 -5.47
N ILE A 248 -2.39 -21.35 -4.98
CA ILE A 248 -1.85 -20.90 -3.69
C ILE A 248 -1.43 -19.43 -3.83
N GLU A 249 -0.71 -19.10 -4.90
CA GLU A 249 -0.29 -17.74 -5.22
C GLU A 249 -1.49 -16.81 -5.43
N ASP A 250 -2.52 -17.26 -6.16
CA ASP A 250 -3.76 -16.49 -6.35
C ASP A 250 -4.44 -16.16 -5.01
N ALA A 251 -4.54 -17.14 -4.11
CA ALA A 251 -5.14 -16.95 -2.79
C ALA A 251 -4.28 -16.01 -1.91
N GLN A 252 -2.96 -16.14 -1.94
CA GLN A 252 -2.05 -15.22 -1.23
C GLN A 252 -2.16 -13.80 -1.78
N GLN A 253 -2.22 -13.64 -3.10
CA GLN A 253 -2.35 -12.36 -3.77
C GLN A 253 -3.69 -11.69 -3.46
N GLU A 254 -4.78 -12.46 -3.36
CA GLU A 254 -6.08 -11.97 -2.93
C GLU A 254 -6.01 -11.38 -1.50
N MET A 255 -5.35 -12.08 -0.58
CA MET A 255 -5.17 -11.62 0.80
C MET A 255 -4.30 -10.37 0.89
N VAL A 256 -3.20 -10.31 0.14
CA VAL A 256 -2.32 -9.14 0.05
C VAL A 256 -3.06 -7.94 -0.56
N ALA A 257 -3.82 -8.16 -1.64
CA ALA A 257 -4.63 -7.12 -2.26
C ALA A 257 -5.69 -6.57 -1.30
N ARG A 258 -6.30 -7.43 -0.48
CA ARG A 258 -7.24 -7.02 0.57
C ARG A 258 -6.55 -6.16 1.63
N ALA A 259 -5.38 -6.56 2.13
CA ALA A 259 -4.61 -5.77 3.07
C ALA A 259 -4.29 -4.37 2.50
N ARG A 260 -3.87 -4.29 1.23
CA ARG A 260 -3.62 -3.02 0.55
C ARG A 260 -4.85 -2.12 0.48
N ARG A 261 -6.02 -2.68 0.14
CA ARG A 261 -7.29 -1.92 0.09
C ARG A 261 -7.65 -1.36 1.46
N LEU A 262 -7.53 -2.17 2.52
CA LEU A 262 -7.81 -1.72 3.89
C LEU A 262 -6.85 -0.61 4.33
N ASN A 263 -5.58 -0.69 3.92
CA ASN A 263 -4.59 0.35 4.20
C ASN A 263 -4.90 1.66 3.46
N GLN A 264 -5.29 1.58 2.19
CA GLN A 264 -5.74 2.75 1.41
C GLN A 264 -7.00 3.39 1.99
N ALA A 265 -7.89 2.59 2.59
CA ALA A 265 -9.07 3.07 3.30
C ALA A 265 -8.76 3.64 4.69
N GLY A 266 -7.52 3.54 5.17
CA GLY A 266 -7.12 3.96 6.52
C GLY A 266 -7.67 3.07 7.65
N GLU A 267 -8.16 1.87 7.32
CA GLU A 267 -8.68 0.92 8.32
C GLU A 267 -7.57 0.14 9.02
N ILE A 268 -6.44 -0.04 8.35
CA ILE A 268 -5.22 -0.66 8.89
C ILE A 268 -4.00 0.16 8.48
N TYR A 269 -2.88 -0.05 9.16
CA TYR A 269 -1.60 0.53 8.78
C TYR A 269 -0.60 -0.60 8.49
N LEU A 270 -0.09 -0.68 7.26
CA LEU A 270 0.92 -1.66 6.83
C LEU A 270 2.34 -1.22 7.17
N ARG A 271 2.54 -0.55 8.32
CA ARG A 271 3.88 -0.18 8.77
C ARG A 271 4.48 -1.42 9.44
N GLN A 272 5.60 -1.91 8.92
CA GLN A 272 6.39 -2.89 9.66
C GLN A 272 6.76 -2.24 10.99
N ALA A 273 6.53 -2.95 12.09
CA ALA A 273 7.08 -2.52 13.36
C ALA A 273 8.60 -2.61 13.23
N THR A 274 9.26 -1.50 12.89
CA THR A 274 10.67 -1.33 13.22
C THR A 274 10.72 -1.43 14.74
N GLU A 275 11.59 -2.29 15.26
CA GLU A 275 11.70 -2.54 16.71
C GLU A 275 12.14 -1.29 17.52
N GLU A 276 12.27 -0.11 16.89
CA GLU A 276 12.84 1.10 17.48
C GLU A 276 11.84 2.18 17.93
N GLU A 277 10.53 2.06 17.71
CA GLU A 277 9.56 3.01 18.28
C GLU A 277 8.41 2.30 19.00
N GLN A 278 8.74 1.54 20.04
CA GLN A 278 7.87 1.59 21.22
C GLN A 278 8.28 2.85 21.97
N PRO A 279 7.44 3.90 22.08
CA PRO A 279 7.73 4.98 23.02
C PRO A 279 7.87 4.31 24.39
N GLU A 280 9.09 4.28 24.90
CA GLU A 280 9.39 3.79 26.23
C GLU A 280 8.51 4.65 27.16
N VAL A 281 7.45 4.05 27.71
CA VAL A 281 6.53 4.77 28.58
C VAL A 281 7.36 5.14 29.81
N THR A 282 7.80 6.39 29.85
CA THR A 282 8.71 6.83 30.90
C THR A 282 7.98 6.78 32.23
N ALA A 283 8.72 6.63 33.33
CA ALA A 283 8.13 6.71 34.66
C ALA A 283 7.31 8.02 34.85
N GLU A 284 7.71 9.10 34.17
CA GLU A 284 6.99 10.38 34.16
C GLU A 284 5.64 10.32 33.43
N ASP A 285 5.53 9.55 32.33
CA ASP A 285 4.27 9.37 31.61
C ASP A 285 3.27 8.53 32.42
N ILE A 286 3.78 7.51 33.12
CA ILE A 286 2.99 6.71 34.08
C ILE A 286 2.54 7.59 35.25
N GLU A 287 3.40 8.47 35.76
CA GLU A 287 3.09 9.41 36.85
C GLU A 287 2.03 10.44 36.40
N ARG A 288 2.11 10.96 35.18
CA ARG A 288 1.13 11.88 34.59
C ARG A 288 -0.25 11.22 34.43
N LEU A 289 -0.29 9.98 33.96
CA LEU A 289 -1.54 9.22 33.83
C LEU A 289 -2.14 8.87 35.20
N ARG A 290 -1.31 8.58 36.21
CA ARG A 290 -1.75 8.39 37.61
C ARG A 290 -2.24 9.69 38.25
N ALA A 291 -1.62 10.83 37.95
CA ALA A 291 -2.05 12.13 38.43
C ALA A 291 -3.41 12.53 37.83
N ALA A 292 -3.65 12.20 36.56
CA ALA A 292 -4.91 12.46 35.85
C ALA A 292 -6.09 11.57 36.30
N THR A 293 -5.81 10.44 36.96
CA THR A 293 -6.83 9.49 37.45
C THR A 293 -7.06 9.56 38.96
N ARG A 294 -6.44 10.52 39.66
CA ARG A 294 -6.67 10.73 41.09
C ARG A 294 -8.10 11.25 41.31
N PRO A 295 -8.96 10.53 42.05
CA PRO A 295 -10.31 11.01 42.32
C PRO A 295 -10.23 12.23 43.25
N GLU A 296 -10.79 13.36 42.81
CA GLU A 296 -11.05 14.51 43.70
C GLU A 296 -11.81 14.03 44.94
N ALA A 297 -11.30 14.40 46.11
CA ALA A 297 -11.89 14.02 47.38
C ALA A 297 -13.31 14.58 47.49
N ARG A 298 -14.31 13.68 47.59
CA ARG A 298 -15.69 14.07 47.93
C ARG A 298 -15.74 14.66 49.35
N PRO A 299 -16.49 15.76 49.58
CA PRO A 299 -16.74 16.24 50.93
C PRO A 299 -17.63 15.25 51.69
N GLN A 300 -17.36 15.08 53.00
CA GLN A 300 -18.09 14.15 53.86
C GLN A 300 -19.55 14.57 54.10
N PRO A 301 -20.51 13.64 54.20
CA PRO A 301 -21.90 13.97 54.47
C PRO A 301 -22.12 14.30 55.96
N THR A 302 -22.78 15.41 56.25
CA THR A 302 -23.32 15.73 57.57
C THR A 302 -24.56 14.88 57.86
N SER A 303 -24.71 14.44 59.12
CA SER A 303 -25.80 13.56 59.58
C SER A 303 -27.18 14.25 59.53
N PRO A 304 -28.28 13.53 59.21
CA PRO A 304 -29.63 14.08 59.27
C PRO A 304 -30.25 13.91 60.66
N PRO A 305 -31.22 14.75 61.08
CA PRO A 305 -31.94 14.57 62.34
C PRO A 305 -33.09 13.56 62.24
N HIS A 306 -33.41 12.93 63.38
CA HIS A 306 -34.52 11.99 63.58
C HIS A 306 -35.92 12.67 63.74
N PRO A 307 -37.04 11.90 63.66
CA PRO A 307 -38.30 12.34 63.05
C PRO A 307 -39.44 12.65 64.04
N THR A 308 -40.54 13.22 63.54
CA THR A 308 -41.89 13.13 64.15
C THR A 308 -42.98 12.89 63.10
N PRO A 309 -44.14 12.32 63.50
CA PRO A 309 -44.84 11.33 62.71
C PRO A 309 -46.12 11.86 62.04
N SER A 310 -46.40 11.43 60.82
CA SER A 310 -47.79 11.27 60.40
C SER A 310 -47.93 10.19 59.32
N GLN A 311 -48.73 9.19 59.66
CA GLN A 311 -49.62 8.39 58.80
C GLN A 311 -49.04 7.96 57.44
N GLY A 312 -48.58 6.72 57.26
CA GLY A 312 -49.37 5.51 57.44
C GLY A 312 -49.98 5.07 56.11
N ARG A 313 -49.21 4.31 55.31
CA ARG A 313 -49.64 3.07 54.65
C ARG A 313 -48.53 2.42 53.80
N SER A 314 -48.03 1.31 54.35
CA SER A 314 -47.42 0.11 53.75
C SER A 314 -47.31 0.00 52.22
N TRP A 315 -46.10 -0.31 51.72
CA TRP A 315 -45.85 -1.27 50.61
C TRP A 315 -44.36 -1.67 50.59
N TRP A 316 -43.92 -2.64 51.41
CA TRP A 316 -42.72 -3.45 51.14
C TRP A 316 -42.80 -4.80 51.88
N THR A 317 -43.18 -5.86 51.17
CA THR A 317 -42.73 -7.22 51.47
C THR A 317 -42.40 -7.92 50.17
N LEU A 318 -41.24 -8.58 50.18
CA LEU A 318 -40.75 -9.61 49.27
C LEU A 318 -40.33 -9.19 47.86
N GLY A 319 -39.01 -9.27 47.64
CA GLY A 319 -38.41 -9.29 46.32
C GLY A 319 -36.91 -9.43 46.40
N ARG A 320 -36.42 -10.62 46.82
CA ARG A 320 -35.04 -11.07 46.63
C ARG A 320 -34.53 -10.63 45.25
N ARG A 321 -33.48 -9.83 45.20
CA ARG A 321 -32.58 -9.78 44.03
C ARG A 321 -31.17 -10.08 44.52
N GLN A 322 -30.71 -11.26 44.11
CA GLN A 322 -29.32 -11.68 44.13
C GLN A 322 -28.48 -10.63 43.41
N ASN A 323 -27.53 -10.03 44.11
CA ASN A 323 -26.53 -9.14 43.55
C ASN A 323 -25.32 -10.00 43.15
N ILE A 324 -25.35 -10.60 41.96
CA ILE A 324 -24.33 -11.55 41.45
C ILE A 324 -23.19 -10.93 40.57
N PRO A 325 -23.20 -9.68 40.06
CA PRO A 325 -22.10 -9.25 39.19
C PRO A 325 -20.80 -8.80 39.87
N GLN A 326 -20.86 -8.28 41.11
CA GLN A 326 -19.68 -7.62 41.73
C GLN A 326 -18.72 -8.58 42.45
N ASP A 327 -19.24 -9.67 43.02
CA ASP A 327 -18.40 -10.63 43.73
C ASP A 327 -17.62 -11.52 42.76
N ALA A 328 -18.24 -11.91 41.64
CA ALA A 328 -17.58 -12.67 40.58
C ALA A 328 -16.42 -11.89 39.92
N ALA A 329 -16.56 -10.56 39.77
CA ALA A 329 -15.51 -9.72 39.19
C ALA A 329 -14.28 -9.63 40.11
N ARG A 330 -14.49 -9.44 41.42
CA ARG A 330 -13.41 -9.42 42.42
C ARG A 330 -12.73 -10.77 42.56
N GLU A 331 -13.50 -11.84 42.49
CA GLU A 331 -13.00 -13.21 42.53
C GLU A 331 -12.14 -13.54 41.29
N GLN A 332 -12.54 -13.05 40.11
CA GLN A 332 -11.78 -13.23 38.88
C GLN A 332 -10.51 -12.38 38.83
N GLU A 333 -10.54 -11.18 39.41
CA GLU A 333 -9.35 -10.33 39.59
C GLU A 333 -8.33 -10.96 40.54
N GLY A 334 -8.77 -11.49 41.69
CA GLY A 334 -7.91 -12.21 42.64
C GLY A 334 -7.27 -13.47 42.03
N ARG A 335 -8.01 -14.20 41.19
CA ARG A 335 -7.48 -15.37 40.45
C ARG A 335 -6.40 -14.98 39.44
N ASN A 336 -6.59 -13.86 38.73
CA ASN A 336 -5.62 -13.38 37.76
C ASN A 336 -4.31 -12.93 38.46
N ASP A 337 -4.43 -12.21 39.58
CA ASP A 337 -3.26 -11.82 40.40
C ASP A 337 -2.51 -13.04 40.95
N LEU A 338 -3.23 -14.04 41.49
CA LEU A 338 -2.61 -15.26 41.99
C LEU A 338 -1.88 -16.03 40.87
N ARG A 339 -2.49 -16.13 39.68
CA ARG A 339 -1.88 -16.82 38.53
C ARG A 339 -0.61 -16.13 38.06
N GLN A 340 -0.59 -14.80 38.05
CA GLN A 340 0.61 -14.04 37.70
C GLN A 340 1.75 -14.32 38.68
N ARG A 341 1.48 -14.23 39.99
CA ARG A 341 2.47 -14.49 41.06
C ARG A 341 3.04 -15.91 41.01
N VAL A 342 2.20 -16.91 40.74
CA VAL A 342 2.64 -18.31 40.60
C VAL A 342 3.57 -18.49 39.41
N ASN A 343 3.27 -17.81 38.29
CA ASN A 343 4.11 -17.87 37.10
C ASN A 343 5.44 -17.14 37.33
N ASP A 344 5.43 -15.99 38.01
CA ASP A 344 6.63 -15.23 38.37
C ASP A 344 7.57 -16.07 39.26
N LEU A 345 7.02 -16.80 40.24
CA LEU A 345 7.79 -17.73 41.09
C LEU A 345 8.41 -18.89 40.31
N ARG A 346 7.76 -19.35 39.24
CA ARG A 346 8.27 -20.43 38.37
C ARG A 346 9.43 -19.96 37.48
N MET A 347 9.46 -18.68 37.16
CA MET A 347 10.47 -18.07 36.30
C MET A 347 11.73 -17.63 37.06
N LEU A 348 11.73 -17.69 38.40
CA LEU A 348 12.91 -17.41 39.22
C LEU A 348 14.03 -18.45 39.01
N GLY A 349 15.27 -17.97 38.87
CA GLY A 349 16.46 -18.79 38.68
C GLY A 349 16.77 -19.69 39.88
N ASP A 350 17.58 -20.74 39.67
CA ASP A 350 17.87 -21.78 40.68
C ASP A 350 18.62 -21.27 41.93
N GLY A 351 19.11 -20.02 41.91
CA GLY A 351 19.73 -19.35 43.07
C GLY A 351 18.80 -18.42 43.87
N GLU A 352 17.64 -18.04 43.33
CA GLU A 352 16.73 -17.04 43.93
C GLU A 352 15.48 -17.67 44.57
N ALA A 353 15.05 -18.84 44.08
CA ALA A 353 13.95 -19.60 44.65
C ALA A 353 14.44 -20.92 45.24
N THR A 354 14.22 -21.13 46.53
CA THR A 354 14.42 -22.45 47.16
C THR A 354 13.58 -23.50 46.45
N ALA A 355 14.10 -24.73 46.29
CA ALA A 355 13.39 -25.83 45.64
C ALA A 355 11.95 -26.02 46.18
N ARG A 356 11.75 -25.79 47.48
CA ARG A 356 10.44 -25.79 48.15
C ARG A 356 9.45 -24.78 47.58
N THR A 357 9.92 -23.60 47.19
CA THR A 357 9.10 -22.53 46.61
C THR A 357 8.64 -22.87 45.20
N LYS A 358 9.50 -23.53 44.40
CA LYS A 358 9.14 -24.02 43.06
C LYS A 358 8.09 -25.15 43.14
N VAL A 359 8.27 -26.09 44.06
CA VAL A 359 7.30 -27.19 44.30
C VAL A 359 5.96 -26.64 44.81
N ALA A 360 5.98 -25.65 45.71
CA ALA A 360 4.75 -24.98 46.16
C ALA A 360 4.03 -24.26 45.02
N ALA A 361 4.76 -23.59 44.12
CA ALA A 361 4.18 -22.92 42.96
C ALA A 361 3.52 -23.90 41.98
N GLU A 362 4.16 -25.05 41.70
CA GLU A 362 3.56 -26.11 40.88
C GLU A 362 2.29 -26.68 41.51
N ARG A 363 2.31 -26.92 42.82
CA ARG A 363 1.15 -27.44 43.55
C ARG A 363 -0.03 -26.46 43.57
N ILE A 364 0.22 -25.17 43.78
CA ILE A 364 -0.82 -24.14 43.67
C ILE A 364 -1.38 -24.10 42.23
N SER A 365 -0.54 -24.22 41.21
CA SER A 365 -0.98 -24.29 39.81
C SER A 365 -1.86 -25.51 39.52
N GLU A 366 -1.55 -26.67 40.10
CA GLU A 366 -2.37 -27.87 39.98
C GLU A 366 -3.73 -27.69 40.67
N LEU A 367 -3.76 -27.11 41.87
CA LEU A 367 -5.00 -26.84 42.60
C LEU A 367 -5.88 -25.84 41.87
N MET A 368 -5.31 -24.79 41.25
CA MET A 368 -6.04 -23.84 40.40
C MET A 368 -6.67 -24.49 39.15
N SER A 369 -6.18 -25.66 38.72
CA SER A 369 -6.70 -26.38 37.55
C SER A 369 -7.90 -27.27 37.86
N LYS A 370 -8.17 -27.55 39.15
CA LYS A 370 -9.24 -28.47 39.57
C LYS A 370 -10.57 -27.71 39.70
N PRO A 371 -11.67 -28.22 39.10
CA PRO A 371 -12.96 -27.53 39.08
C PRO A 371 -13.67 -27.49 40.43
N GLU A 372 -13.30 -28.36 41.39
CA GLU A 372 -14.02 -28.55 42.65
C GLU A 372 -13.54 -27.66 43.81
N ASN A 373 -12.42 -26.94 43.66
CA ASN A 373 -11.92 -25.99 44.66
C ASN A 373 -11.01 -24.93 44.01
N PRO A 374 -11.57 -23.87 43.40
CA PRO A 374 -10.76 -22.82 42.83
C PRO A 374 -10.18 -21.99 43.98
N ILE A 375 -8.88 -22.13 44.23
CA ILE A 375 -8.15 -21.17 45.05
C ILE A 375 -8.27 -19.82 44.33
N THR A 376 -8.92 -18.84 44.97
CA THR A 376 -9.28 -17.59 44.30
C THR A 376 -8.43 -16.41 44.71
N ASN A 377 -7.66 -16.54 45.78
CA ASN A 377 -6.81 -15.49 46.30
C ASN A 377 -5.57 -16.08 46.99
N LEU A 378 -4.62 -15.19 47.30
CA LEU A 378 -3.34 -15.55 47.88
C LEU A 378 -3.42 -16.10 49.30
N GLU A 379 -4.38 -15.66 50.11
CA GLU A 379 -4.52 -16.10 51.50
C GLU A 379 -5.06 -17.54 51.58
N ASP A 380 -5.97 -17.91 50.70
CA ASP A 380 -6.43 -19.29 50.53
C ASP A 380 -5.27 -20.20 50.09
N ALA A 381 -4.46 -19.73 49.13
CA ALA A 381 -3.30 -20.46 48.65
C ALA A 381 -2.28 -20.72 49.78
N LYS A 382 -1.97 -19.69 50.58
CA LYS A 382 -1.07 -19.80 51.73
C LYS A 382 -1.59 -20.77 52.79
N THR A 383 -2.89 -20.72 53.07
CA THR A 383 -3.51 -21.57 54.09
C THR A 383 -3.47 -23.04 53.68
N ILE A 384 -3.74 -23.35 52.40
CA ILE A 384 -3.69 -24.72 51.89
C ILE A 384 -2.27 -25.26 51.87
N VAL A 385 -1.31 -24.47 51.38
CA VAL A 385 0.11 -24.87 51.34
C VAL A 385 0.66 -25.08 52.76
N ALA A 386 0.30 -24.22 53.73
CA ALA A 386 0.69 -24.41 55.12
C ALA A 386 0.10 -25.71 55.70
N ALA A 387 -1.17 -26.01 55.41
CA ALA A 387 -1.81 -27.24 55.88
C ALA A 387 -1.24 -28.51 55.22
N GLU A 388 -0.83 -28.47 53.95
CA GLU A 388 -0.17 -29.60 53.27
C GLU A 388 1.27 -29.79 53.79
N MET A 389 2.00 -28.71 54.12
CA MET A 389 3.32 -28.78 54.77
C MET A 389 3.26 -29.42 56.17
N GLU A 390 2.22 -29.12 56.96
CA GLU A 390 2.03 -29.74 58.28
C GLU A 390 1.70 -31.24 58.22
N ARG A 391 1.12 -31.72 57.11
CA ARG A 391 0.81 -33.14 56.88
C ARG A 391 2.00 -33.95 56.39
N GLY A 392 3.09 -33.30 56.01
CA GLY A 392 4.29 -33.96 55.48
C GLY A 392 4.17 -34.39 54.02
N ASP A 393 3.21 -33.84 53.27
CA ASP A 393 3.00 -34.12 51.85
C ASP A 393 3.93 -33.29 50.92
N PHE A 394 4.94 -32.60 51.49
CA PHE A 394 5.82 -31.61 50.84
C PHE A 394 7.31 -31.75 51.18
#